data_AF-A0A2T4JGE2-F1
#
_entry.id   AF-A0A2T4JGE2-F1
#
_cell.length_a   1.000
_cell.length_b   1.000
_cell.length_c   1.000
_cell.angle_alpha   90.00
_cell.angle_beta   90.00
_cell.angle_gamma   90.00
#
_symmetry.space_group_name_H-M   'P 1'
#
loop_
_entity.id
_entity.type
_entity.pdbx_description
1 polymer ?
#
loop_
_entity_poly.entity_id
_entity_poly.type
_entity_poly.pdbx_seq_one_letter_code
_entity_poly.pdbx_strand_id
1 'polypeptide(L)'
;MAKAAKTTHPKTPEDQDAPAPKAPRVTKQQIMIDMLSRPEGATIEELAEATQWLGHTVRGAMSGALKKKLGLTITSEKEDQRGRVYRLS
;
A
#
# COMPACT_ATOMS: atom_id res chain seq x y z
N MET A 1 -24.38 -11.37 23.19
CA MET A 1 -25.06 -10.05 23.09
C MET A 1 -23.99 -9.00 23.37
N ALA A 2 -23.70 -7.94 22.62
CA ALA A 2 -24.28 -7.31 21.44
C ALA A 2 -23.16 -6.59 20.65
N LYS A 3 -23.39 -6.36 19.35
CA LYS A 3 -22.59 -5.53 18.43
C LYS A 3 -22.67 -4.03 18.82
N ALA A 4 -21.61 -3.26 18.57
CA ALA A 4 -21.60 -2.17 17.56
C ALA A 4 -20.46 -1.13 17.73
N ALA A 5 -19.75 -0.92 16.61
CA ALA A 5 -19.32 0.36 16.04
C ALA A 5 -18.49 1.37 16.87
N LYS A 6 -17.19 1.48 16.52
CA LYS A 6 -16.56 2.79 16.30
C LYS A 6 -15.89 2.80 14.93
N THR A 7 -16.65 3.33 13.97
CA THR A 7 -16.17 3.77 12.66
C THR A 7 -15.25 4.97 12.89
N THR A 8 -13.95 4.76 12.76
CA THR A 8 -12.98 5.85 12.62
C THR A 8 -12.40 5.72 11.22
N HIS A 9 -12.97 6.46 10.26
CA HIS A 9 -12.35 6.64 8.95
C HIS A 9 -11.03 7.40 9.16
N PRO A 10 -9.84 6.80 8.94
CA PRO A 10 -8.65 7.60 8.83
C PRO A 10 -8.71 8.34 7.49
N LYS A 11 -8.53 9.65 7.56
CA LYS A 11 -8.70 10.60 6.47
C LYS A 11 -8.08 10.13 5.15
N THR A 12 -8.93 10.01 4.14
CA THR A 12 -8.56 10.13 2.73
C THR A 12 -7.76 11.42 2.54
N PRO A 13 -6.52 11.39 2.00
CA PRO A 13 -5.93 12.56 1.39
C PRO A 13 -6.25 12.53 -0.12
N GLU A 14 -7.52 12.78 -0.44
CA GLU A 14 -7.97 13.41 -1.69
C GLU A 14 -8.47 14.78 -1.17
N ASP A 15 -8.05 15.94 -1.63
CA ASP A 15 -7.75 16.38 -2.98
C ASP A 15 -6.95 17.68 -2.84
N GLN A 16 -5.89 17.87 -3.63
CA GLN A 16 -5.18 19.15 -3.67
C GLN A 16 -5.94 20.08 -4.60
N ASP A 17 -6.49 21.15 -4.02
CA ASP A 17 -6.98 22.33 -4.71
C ASP A 17 -5.93 22.86 -5.72
N ALA A 18 -6.41 23.20 -6.93
CA ALA A 18 -5.71 23.32 -8.22
C ALA A 18 -4.75 24.55 -8.36
N PRO A 19 -4.30 24.98 -9.57
CA PRO A 19 -3.68 24.28 -10.69
C PRO A 19 -2.25 24.84 -10.96
N ALA A 20 -1.28 23.97 -11.23
CA ALA A 20 -0.08 24.32 -12.01
C ALA A 20 0.41 23.05 -12.69
N PRO A 21 1.12 23.09 -13.84
CA PRO A 21 1.58 21.90 -14.54
C PRO A 21 2.75 21.31 -13.74
N LYS A 22 2.42 20.63 -12.64
CA LYS A 22 3.39 20.04 -11.73
C LYS A 22 3.70 18.66 -12.28
N ALA A 23 4.99 18.40 -12.48
CA ALA A 23 5.56 17.09 -12.80
C ALA A 23 4.82 15.97 -12.03
N PRO A 24 4.65 14.77 -12.64
CA PRO A 24 3.83 13.71 -12.07
C PRO A 24 4.23 13.47 -10.62
N ARG A 25 3.33 13.82 -9.69
CA ARG A 25 3.59 13.70 -8.27
C ARG A 25 3.59 12.23 -7.92
N VAL A 26 4.76 11.67 -7.61
CA VAL A 26 4.86 10.28 -7.18
C VAL A 26 4.10 10.12 -5.88
N THR A 27 3.02 9.34 -5.91
CA THR A 27 2.22 9.05 -4.72
C THR A 27 2.85 7.91 -3.93
N LYS A 28 2.59 7.83 -2.62
CA LYS A 28 3.05 6.70 -1.80
C LYS A 28 2.52 5.35 -2.32
N GLN A 29 1.32 5.37 -2.92
CA GLN A 29 0.76 4.20 -3.59
C GLN A 29 1.61 3.79 -4.81
N GLN A 30 2.06 4.75 -5.62
CA GLN A 30 2.97 4.49 -6.75
C GLN A 30 4.30 3.90 -6.26
N ILE A 31 4.85 4.39 -5.14
CA ILE A 31 6.07 3.81 -4.53
C ILE A 31 5.83 2.34 -4.16
N MET A 32 4.69 2.00 -3.55
CA MET A 32 4.37 0.61 -3.21
C MET A 32 4.24 -0.27 -4.46
N ILE A 33 3.57 0.23 -5.50
CA ILE A 33 3.38 -0.52 -6.75
C ILE A 33 4.73 -0.75 -7.42
N ASP A 34 5.60 0.26 -7.49
CA ASP A 34 6.94 0.15 -8.04
C ASP A 34 7.74 -0.93 -7.29
N MET A 35 7.78 -0.87 -5.96
CA MET A 35 8.50 -1.85 -5.13
C MET A 35 7.95 -3.27 -5.28
N LEU A 36 6.62 -3.45 -5.31
CA LEU A 36 5.99 -4.76 -5.45
C LEU A 36 6.08 -5.31 -6.88
N SER A 37 6.22 -4.44 -7.88
CA SER A 37 6.38 -4.84 -9.29
C SER A 37 7.79 -5.32 -9.61
N ARG A 38 8.76 -5.07 -8.73
CA ARG A 38 10.12 -5.59 -8.90
C ARG A 38 10.12 -7.12 -8.73
N PRO A 39 11.01 -7.85 -9.43
CA PRO A 39 11.09 -9.31 -9.34
C PRO A 39 11.43 -9.79 -7.92
N GLU A 40 12.21 -9.00 -7.18
CA GLU A 40 12.53 -9.25 -5.77
C GLU A 40 11.29 -9.18 -4.87
N GLY A 41 10.29 -8.36 -5.22
CA GLY A 41 9.17 -8.01 -4.36
C GLY A 41 9.56 -7.11 -3.19
N ALA A 42 8.63 -6.88 -2.27
CA ALA A 42 8.89 -6.09 -1.06
C ALA A 42 8.21 -6.70 0.17
N THR A 43 8.85 -6.57 1.32
CA THR A 43 8.27 -6.91 2.62
C THR A 43 7.40 -5.76 3.14
N ILE A 44 6.56 -6.05 4.13
CA ILE A 44 5.76 -4.98 4.78
C ILE A 44 6.67 -3.97 5.47
N GLU A 45 7.82 -4.39 6.00
CA GLU A 45 8.77 -3.51 6.70
C GLU A 45 9.42 -2.54 5.70
N GLU A 46 9.88 -3.03 4.56
CA GLU A 46 10.46 -2.21 3.49
C GLU A 46 9.44 -1.21 2.93
N LEU A 47 8.20 -1.65 2.71
CA LEU A 47 7.11 -0.77 2.27
C LEU A 47 6.76 0.26 3.34
N ALA A 48 6.77 -0.12 4.62
CA ALA A 48 6.53 0.78 5.74
C ALA A 48 7.60 1.87 5.82
N GLU A 49 8.87 1.50 5.66
CA GLU A 49 10.00 2.45 5.63
C GLU A 49 9.93 3.37 4.40
N ALA A 50 9.69 2.85 3.21
CA ALA A 50 9.63 3.67 1.99
C ALA A 50 8.44 4.64 1.99
N THR A 51 7.31 4.23 2.56
CA THR A 51 6.09 5.06 2.60
C THR A 51 5.92 5.86 3.88
N GLN A 52 6.73 5.58 4.90
CA GLN A 52 6.57 6.09 6.27
C GLN A 52 5.16 5.79 6.80
N TRP A 53 4.68 4.57 6.59
CA TRP A 53 3.41 4.08 7.09
C TRP A 53 3.61 2.94 8.08
N LEU A 54 2.65 2.75 8.98
CA LEU A 54 2.65 1.59 9.86
C LEU A 54 2.33 0.32 9.07
N GLY A 55 2.87 -0.83 9.50
CA GLY A 55 2.69 -2.09 8.78
C GLY A 55 1.22 -2.50 8.57
N HIS A 56 0.32 -2.16 9.50
CA HIS A 56 -1.11 -2.42 9.33
C HIS A 56 -1.77 -1.49 8.29
N THR A 57 -1.27 -0.26 8.14
CA THR A 57 -1.69 0.68 7.09
C THR A 57 -1.27 0.17 5.72
N VAL A 58 -0.03 -0.32 5.59
CA VAL A 58 0.50 -0.95 4.37
C VAL A 58 -0.37 -2.14 3.97
N ARG A 59 -0.71 -3.04 4.92
CA ARG A 59 -1.62 -4.18 4.65
C ARG A 59 -3.02 -3.73 4.20
N GLY A 60 -3.54 -2.67 4.81
CA GLY A 60 -4.81 -2.05 4.41
C GLY A 60 -4.76 -1.49 2.99
N ALA A 61 -3.68 -0.79 2.64
CA ALA A 61 -3.46 -0.24 1.30
C ALA A 61 -3.31 -1.36 0.25
N MET A 62 -2.57 -2.43 0.55
CA MET A 62 -2.43 -3.58 -0.35
C MET A 62 -3.78 -4.24 -0.65
N SER A 63 -4.60 -4.50 0.38
CA SER A 63 -5.90 -5.17 0.19
C SER A 63 -6.96 -4.24 -0.43
N GLY A 64 -6.97 -2.96 -0.06
CA GLY A 64 -7.99 -2.01 -0.49
C GLY A 64 -7.62 -1.26 -1.77
N ALA A 65 -6.48 -0.57 -1.75
CA ALA A 65 -6.08 0.31 -2.85
C ALA A 65 -5.47 -0.47 -4.02
N LEU A 66 -4.67 -1.50 -3.75
CA LEU A 66 -4.01 -2.27 -4.82
C LEU A 66 -4.92 -3.40 -5.34
N LYS A 67 -5.38 -4.32 -4.48
CA LYS A 67 -6.24 -5.43 -4.93
C LYS A 67 -7.63 -4.96 -5.37
N LYS A 68 -8.36 -4.22 -4.52
CA LYS A 68 -9.77 -3.90 -4.77
C LYS A 68 -9.97 -2.73 -5.74
N LYS A 69 -9.25 -1.62 -5.55
CA LYS A 69 -9.40 -0.43 -6.43
C LYS A 69 -8.68 -0.60 -7.77
N LEU A 70 -7.45 -1.11 -7.77
CA LEU A 70 -6.63 -1.24 -8.98
C LEU A 70 -6.68 -2.62 -9.64
N GLY A 71 -7.31 -3.62 -9.00
CA GLY A 71 -7.41 -4.98 -9.57
C GLY A 71 -6.08 -5.74 -9.64
N LEU A 72 -5.05 -5.29 -8.90
CA LEU A 72 -3.73 -5.90 -8.94
C LEU A 72 -3.70 -7.21 -8.15
N THR A 73 -3.10 -8.25 -8.71
CA THR A 73 -2.88 -9.50 -7.99
C THR A 73 -1.60 -9.38 -7.17
N ILE A 74 -1.72 -9.50 -5.85
CA ILE A 74 -0.56 -9.53 -4.94
C ILE A 74 -0.40 -10.95 -4.42
N THR A 75 0.72 -11.57 -4.76
CA THR A 75 1.17 -12.86 -4.23
C THR A 75 2.03 -12.62 -2.99
N SER A 76 2.08 -13.60 -2.11
CA SER A 76 2.92 -13.55 -0.91
C SER A 76 3.70 -14.83 -0.78
N GLU A 77 5.01 -14.73 -0.71
CA GLU A 77 5.92 -15.86 -0.53
C GLU A 77 6.67 -15.70 0.78
N LYS A 78 7.00 -16.84 1.39
CA LYS A 78 7.83 -16.86 2.60
C LYS A 78 9.25 -17.14 2.13
N GLU A 79 10.15 -16.22 2.42
CA GLU A 79 11.58 -16.34 2.19
C GLU A 79 12.27 -16.53 3.55
N ASP A 80 13.20 -17.49 3.64
CA ASP A 80 13.86 -17.85 4.89
C ASP A 80 14.63 -16.69 5.53
N GLN A 81 15.16 -15.77 4.72
CA GLN A 81 16.04 -14.70 5.19
C GLN A 81 15.34 -13.34 5.39
N ARG A 82 14.34 -13.01 4.55
CA ARG A 82 13.62 -11.71 4.58
C ARG A 82 12.20 -11.81 5.15
N GLY A 83 11.72 -13.01 5.49
CA GLY A 83 10.37 -13.20 6.01
C GLY A 83 9.33 -13.21 4.89
N ARG A 84 8.22 -12.47 5.03
CA ARG A 84 7.13 -12.51 4.05
C ARG A 84 7.28 -11.42 2.99
N VAL A 85 7.56 -11.84 1.76
CA VAL A 85 7.74 -10.99 0.60
C VAL A 85 6.47 -10.96 -0.23
N TYR A 86 6.10 -9.79 -0.73
CA TYR A 86 4.93 -9.56 -1.56
C TYR A 86 5.35 -9.14 -2.97
N ARG A 87 4.66 -9.66 -3.99
CA ARG A 87 4.95 -9.40 -5.41
C ARG A 87 3.66 -9.13 -6.17
N LEU A 88 3.72 -8.29 -7.21
CA LEU A 88 2.65 -8.17 -8.18
C LEU A 88 2.76 -9.30 -9.21
N SER A 89 1.61 -9.85 -9.58
CA SER A 89 1.44 -10.84 -10.65
C SER A 89 0.34 -10.43 -11.62
#